data_AF-A0A448UYY0-F1
#
_entry.id   AF-A0A448UYY0-F1
#
_cell.length_a   1.000
_cell.length_b   1.000
_cell.length_c   1.000
_cell.angle_alpha   90.00
_cell.angle_beta   90.00
_cell.angle_gamma   90.00
#
_symmetry.space_group_name_H-M   'P 1'
#
loop_
_entity.id
_entity.type
_entity.pdbx_description
1 polymer ?
#
loop_
_entity_poly.entity_id
_entity_poly.type
_entity_poly.pdbx_seq_one_letter_code
_entity_poly.pdbx_strand_id
1 'polypeptide(L)'
;MSEKQFNLDTVEHAAETPDTELPWAELGLKENEFEDIKKILGRRPTAAELAMYSVMWSEHCSYKSSKVHLKQFGAKVTDEMKKDLMVGIGENAGVTDIGDGWAVTFKIESHNHPSYVEPYQGAATGVGGIVRDIISMGARPIAVMDPLRFGAIDHPDTARVVGGVVAGIGGYGNSLGLPNIGGETEFDACYQANPLSMPWQSVLCATKIFAWQTHPVWAIR
;
A
#
# COMPACT_ATOMS: atom_id res chain seq x y z
N MET A 1 25.85 -33.67 23.11
CA MET A 1 24.95 -32.87 22.26
C MET A 1 25.71 -31.58 21.95
N SER A 2 26.17 -31.39 20.71
CA SER A 2 26.80 -30.13 20.31
C SER A 2 25.74 -29.04 20.42
N GLU A 3 25.96 -28.06 21.30
CA GLU A 3 25.21 -26.82 21.30
C GLU A 3 25.36 -26.23 19.90
N LYS A 4 24.27 -26.18 19.14
CA LYS A 4 24.22 -25.37 17.93
C LYS A 4 24.33 -23.93 18.38
N GLN A 5 25.53 -23.38 18.30
CA GLN A 5 25.76 -21.97 18.48
C GLN A 5 25.12 -21.27 17.27
N PHE A 6 23.89 -20.77 17.46
CA PHE A 6 23.27 -19.92 16.47
C PHE A 6 24.11 -18.65 16.37
N ASN A 7 24.60 -18.37 15.16
CA ASN A 7 25.34 -17.14 14.88
C ASN A 7 24.32 -16.00 14.78
N LEU A 8 23.74 -15.64 15.93
CA LEU A 8 22.75 -14.58 16.08
C LEU A 8 23.49 -13.25 16.13
N ASP A 9 23.19 -12.39 15.18
CA ASP A 9 23.67 -11.01 15.20
C ASP A 9 22.85 -10.21 16.22
N THR A 10 23.26 -10.28 17.50
CA THR A 10 22.59 -9.56 18.60
C THR A 10 23.00 -8.09 18.65
N VAL A 11 22.27 -7.31 19.44
CA VAL A 11 22.56 -5.89 19.66
C VAL A 11 23.95 -5.69 20.28
N GLU A 12 24.32 -6.54 21.24
CA GLU A 12 25.63 -6.52 21.90
C GLU A 12 26.73 -6.88 20.90
N HIS A 13 26.53 -7.96 20.14
CA HIS A 13 27.48 -8.37 19.10
C HIS A 13 27.70 -7.27 18.06
N ALA A 14 26.62 -6.60 17.64
CA ALA A 14 26.68 -5.48 16.71
C ALA A 14 27.43 -4.26 17.28
N ALA A 15 27.37 -4.02 18.59
CA ALA A 15 28.15 -2.97 19.23
C ALA A 15 29.65 -3.30 19.29
N GLU A 16 29.99 -4.58 19.50
CA GLU A 16 31.37 -5.07 19.60
C GLU A 16 32.06 -5.23 18.24
N THR A 17 31.29 -5.32 17.15
CA THR A 17 31.79 -5.59 15.79
C THR A 17 31.41 -4.50 14.78
N PRO A 18 31.87 -3.24 14.97
CA PRO A 18 31.42 -2.11 14.16
C PRO A 18 31.78 -2.22 12.67
N ASP A 19 32.86 -2.93 12.35
CA ASP A 19 33.41 -3.05 10.99
C ASP A 19 32.85 -4.24 10.19
N THR A 20 31.91 -5.01 10.75
CA THR A 20 31.27 -6.12 10.04
C THR A 20 30.46 -5.58 8.85
N GLU A 21 30.81 -6.04 7.66
CA GLU A 21 30.11 -5.68 6.43
C GLU A 21 28.70 -6.31 6.38
N LEU A 22 27.72 -5.51 5.96
CA LEU A 22 26.32 -5.93 5.83
C LEU A 22 25.83 -5.66 4.40
N PRO A 23 24.91 -6.48 3.86
CA PRO A 23 24.44 -6.38 2.48
C PRO A 23 23.36 -5.28 2.30
N TRP A 24 23.61 -4.06 2.80
CA TRP A 24 22.63 -2.96 2.75
C TRP A 24 22.26 -2.56 1.32
N ALA A 25 23.22 -2.59 0.38
CA ALA A 25 22.99 -2.23 -1.02
C ALA A 25 22.09 -3.25 -1.74
N GLU A 26 22.27 -4.54 -1.44
CA GLU A 26 21.43 -5.62 -1.98
C GLU A 26 19.99 -5.53 -1.47
N LEU A 27 19.80 -4.97 -0.27
CA LEU A 27 18.48 -4.68 0.30
C LEU A 27 17.85 -3.37 -0.24
N GLY A 28 18.52 -2.69 -1.17
CA GLY A 28 18.00 -1.50 -1.85
C GLY A 28 18.16 -0.20 -1.07
N LEU A 29 18.95 -0.18 0.01
CA LEU A 29 19.32 1.04 0.72
C LEU A 29 20.43 1.80 -0.02
N LYS A 30 20.40 3.12 0.05
CA LYS A 30 21.53 3.96 -0.37
C LYS A 30 22.57 4.05 0.73
N GLU A 31 23.81 4.38 0.34
CA GLU A 31 24.92 4.54 1.29
C GLU A 31 24.60 5.56 2.39
N ASN A 32 24.04 6.72 2.01
CA ASN A 32 23.65 7.74 2.97
C ASN A 32 22.55 7.26 3.94
N GLU A 33 21.63 6.41 3.49
CA GLU A 33 20.57 5.85 4.35
C GLU A 33 21.15 4.87 5.37
N PHE A 34 22.12 4.06 4.94
CA PHE A 34 22.84 3.16 5.85
C PHE A 34 23.65 3.93 6.91
N GLU A 35 24.35 4.99 6.53
CA GLU A 35 25.05 5.84 7.50
C GLU A 35 24.08 6.53 8.49
N ASP A 36 22.92 7.00 8.01
CA ASP A 36 21.89 7.57 8.87
C ASP A 36 21.35 6.53 9.87
N ILE A 37 21.15 5.29 9.45
CA ILE A 37 20.75 4.19 10.35
C ILE A 37 21.79 3.99 11.45
N LYS A 38 23.09 3.92 11.11
CA LYS A 38 24.16 3.80 12.11
C LYS A 38 24.15 4.97 13.10
N LYS A 39 23.95 6.18 12.58
CA LYS A 39 23.87 7.39 13.40
C LYS A 39 22.69 7.38 14.37
N ILE A 40 21.52 6.91 13.92
CA ILE A 40 20.31 6.78 14.75
C ILE A 40 20.53 5.74 15.86
N LEU A 41 21.15 4.60 15.53
CA LEU A 41 21.36 3.50 16.47
C LEU A 41 22.59 3.71 17.38
N GLY A 42 23.54 4.57 16.99
CA GLY A 42 24.81 4.75 17.67
C GLY A 42 25.80 3.58 17.50
N ARG A 43 25.48 2.63 16.61
CA ARG A 43 26.25 1.41 16.29
C ARG A 43 25.84 0.92 14.91
N ARG A 44 26.50 -0.12 14.38
CA ARG A 44 25.95 -0.81 13.21
C ARG A 44 24.61 -1.50 13.55
N PRO A 45 23.65 -1.57 12.61
CA PRO A 45 22.45 -2.35 12.81
C PRO A 45 22.79 -3.84 12.86
N THR A 46 21.92 -4.63 13.50
CA THR A 46 21.89 -6.09 13.31
C THR A 46 21.33 -6.42 11.92
N ALA A 47 21.55 -7.64 11.42
CA ALA A 47 20.94 -8.09 10.17
C ALA A 47 19.40 -7.96 10.17
N ALA A 48 18.74 -8.23 11.30
CA ALA A 48 17.29 -8.10 11.43
C ALA A 48 16.83 -6.63 11.44
N GLU A 49 17.53 -5.75 12.16
CA GLU A 49 17.25 -4.32 12.16
C GLU A 49 17.47 -3.72 10.76
N LEU A 50 18.54 -4.11 10.07
CA LEU A 50 18.83 -3.65 8.72
C LEU A 50 17.72 -4.04 7.75
N ALA A 51 17.25 -5.29 7.81
CA ALA A 51 16.11 -5.74 7.00
C ALA A 51 14.81 -4.99 7.34
N MET A 52 14.59 -4.62 8.60
CA MET A 52 13.44 -3.81 8.98
C MET A 52 13.55 -2.39 8.39
N TYR A 53 14.72 -1.76 8.52
CA TYR A 53 14.96 -0.44 7.94
C TYR A 53 14.83 -0.44 6.42
N SER A 54 15.33 -1.47 5.71
CA SER A 54 15.23 -1.51 4.25
C SER A 54 13.78 -1.53 3.76
N VAL A 55 12.90 -2.24 4.45
CA VAL A 55 11.46 -2.26 4.14
C VAL A 55 10.80 -0.94 4.54
N MET A 56 11.00 -0.49 5.78
CA MET A 56 10.32 0.69 6.32
C MET A 56 10.75 1.99 5.63
N TRP A 57 12.00 2.07 5.19
CA TRP A 57 12.51 3.20 4.42
C TRP A 57 12.38 2.99 2.92
N SER A 58 11.75 1.92 2.43
CA SER A 58 11.46 1.79 0.99
C SER A 58 10.51 2.90 0.52
N GLU A 59 10.53 3.24 -0.77
CA GLU A 59 9.61 4.27 -1.32
C GLU A 59 8.14 3.90 -1.09
N HIS A 60 7.82 2.61 -1.14
CA HIS A 60 6.46 2.10 -0.94
C HIS A 60 5.91 2.40 0.46
N CYS A 61 6.75 2.34 1.50
CA CYS A 61 6.32 2.60 2.88
C CYS A 61 6.52 4.05 3.31
N SER A 62 7.60 4.69 2.86
CA SER A 62 8.03 5.99 3.39
C SER A 62 7.62 7.19 2.52
N TYR A 63 7.22 6.94 1.26
CA TYR A 63 6.81 7.98 0.32
C TYR A 63 7.86 9.09 0.19
N LYS A 64 9.17 8.77 0.24
CA LYS A 64 10.26 9.76 0.35
C LYS A 64 10.21 10.80 -0.77
N SER A 65 9.94 10.37 -2.00
CA SER A 65 9.85 11.28 -3.14
C SER A 65 8.51 12.02 -3.18
N SER A 66 7.41 11.30 -2.98
CA SER A 66 6.06 11.82 -3.17
C SER A 66 5.57 12.71 -2.03
N LYS A 67 5.99 12.45 -0.78
CA LYS A 67 5.62 13.22 0.42
C LYS A 67 5.89 14.72 0.26
N VAL A 68 6.98 15.10 -0.40
CA VAL A 68 7.32 16.51 -0.65
C VAL A 68 6.23 17.19 -1.49
N HIS A 69 5.71 16.49 -2.50
CA HIS A 69 4.65 16.99 -3.37
C HIS A 69 3.27 16.89 -2.71
N LEU A 70 2.99 15.83 -1.96
CA LEU A 70 1.68 15.60 -1.33
C LEU A 70 1.38 16.54 -0.17
N LYS A 71 2.41 17.10 0.48
CA LYS A 71 2.25 18.15 1.53
C LYS A 71 1.37 19.32 1.09
N GLN A 72 1.34 19.62 -0.21
CA GLN A 72 0.52 20.70 -0.74
C GLN A 72 -0.98 20.49 -0.50
N PHE A 73 -1.46 19.24 -0.45
CA PHE A 73 -2.87 18.97 -0.22
C PHE A 73 -3.27 19.41 1.18
N GLY A 74 -2.48 19.05 2.20
CA GLY A 74 -2.66 19.55 3.57
C GLY A 74 -2.60 21.09 3.65
N ALA A 75 -1.69 21.71 2.92
CA ALA A 75 -1.54 23.17 2.90
C ALA A 75 -2.69 23.91 2.19
N LYS A 76 -3.38 23.25 1.25
CA LYS A 76 -4.47 23.83 0.44
C LYS A 76 -5.86 23.53 0.98
N VAL A 77 -5.98 22.72 2.05
CA VAL A 77 -7.28 22.42 2.66
C VAL A 77 -7.87 23.71 3.27
N THR A 78 -9.01 24.15 2.75
CA THR A 78 -9.78 25.27 3.30
C THR A 78 -10.67 24.81 4.45
N ASP A 79 -11.13 25.74 5.29
CA ASP A 79 -12.04 25.39 6.38
C ASP A 79 -13.40 24.90 5.88
N GLU A 80 -13.83 25.35 4.70
CA GLU A 80 -15.01 24.82 4.00
C GLU A 80 -14.82 23.34 3.63
N MET A 81 -13.65 22.95 3.12
CA MET A 81 -13.33 21.54 2.80
C MET A 81 -13.24 20.64 4.04
N LYS A 82 -12.94 21.21 5.22
CA LYS A 82 -12.88 20.45 6.48
C LYS A 82 -14.24 20.21 7.10
N LYS A 83 -15.26 21.00 6.70
CA LYS A 83 -16.57 21.01 7.36
C LYS A 83 -17.16 19.62 7.54
N ASP A 84 -17.12 18.82 6.47
CA ASP A 84 -17.69 17.47 6.46
C ASP A 84 -16.59 16.39 6.58
N LEU A 85 -15.32 16.76 6.75
CA LEU A 85 -14.20 15.83 6.89
C LEU A 85 -14.03 15.40 8.35
N MET A 86 -14.44 14.17 8.67
CA MET A 86 -14.33 13.63 10.04
C MET A 86 -12.93 13.13 10.36
N VAL A 87 -12.23 12.56 9.37
CA VAL A 87 -10.87 12.03 9.51
C VAL A 87 -9.99 12.58 8.39
N GLY A 88 -8.89 13.22 8.79
CA GLY A 88 -7.96 13.90 7.90
C GLY A 88 -6.83 13.03 7.35
N ILE A 89 -5.94 13.69 6.60
CA ILE A 89 -4.72 13.09 6.04
C ILE A 89 -3.83 12.58 7.19
N GLY A 90 -3.55 11.27 7.21
CA GLY A 90 -2.67 10.65 8.20
C GLY A 90 -3.18 9.31 8.72
N GLU A 91 -4.48 9.08 8.65
CA GLU A 91 -5.11 7.81 9.01
C GLU A 91 -5.19 6.83 7.83
N ASN A 92 -5.57 5.58 8.12
CA ASN A 92 -5.63 4.52 7.11
C ASN A 92 -6.62 4.83 5.96
N ALA A 93 -7.70 5.57 6.21
CA ALA A 93 -8.66 6.00 5.19
C ALA A 93 -9.28 7.37 5.54
N GLY A 94 -9.75 8.09 4.51
CA GLY A 94 -10.51 9.32 4.71
C GLY A 94 -11.95 9.03 5.11
N VAL A 95 -12.54 9.87 5.95
CA VAL A 95 -13.93 9.74 6.41
C VAL A 95 -14.64 11.09 6.24
N THR A 96 -15.81 11.08 5.61
CA THR A 96 -16.64 12.25 5.33
C THR A 96 -18.05 12.04 5.86
N ASP A 97 -18.59 13.00 6.59
CA ASP A 97 -19.99 13.01 7.03
C ASP A 97 -20.90 13.28 5.81
N ILE A 98 -21.94 12.46 5.64
CA ILE A 98 -22.93 12.60 4.56
C ILE A 98 -24.31 13.00 5.07
N GLY A 99 -24.44 13.32 6.37
CA GLY A 99 -25.70 13.68 7.00
C GLY A 99 -26.49 12.47 7.50
N ASP A 100 -27.63 12.74 8.15
CA ASP A 100 -28.55 11.72 8.70
C ASP A 100 -27.89 10.72 9.66
N GLY A 101 -26.79 11.12 10.29
CA GLY A 101 -26.00 10.24 11.14
C GLY A 101 -25.29 9.14 10.36
N TRP A 102 -24.86 9.41 9.13
CA TRP A 102 -24.05 8.52 8.31
C TRP A 102 -22.74 9.18 7.93
N ALA A 103 -21.67 8.41 7.97
CA ALA A 103 -20.36 8.79 7.46
C ALA A 103 -19.94 7.83 6.37
N VAL A 104 -19.20 8.33 5.39
CA VAL A 104 -18.62 7.54 4.32
C VAL A 104 -17.11 7.52 4.43
N THR A 105 -16.52 6.33 4.35
CA THR A 105 -15.07 6.18 4.21
C THR A 105 -14.73 5.64 2.84
N PHE A 106 -13.62 6.13 2.28
CA PHE A 106 -13.08 5.62 1.04
C PHE A 106 -11.57 5.65 1.08
N LYS A 107 -10.99 4.65 0.43
CA LYS A 107 -9.56 4.53 0.20
C LYS A 107 -9.34 3.98 -1.19
N ILE A 108 -8.17 4.30 -1.73
CA ILE A 108 -7.69 3.80 -3.00
C ILE A 108 -6.27 3.25 -2.78
N GLU A 109 -6.02 2.04 -3.27
CA GLU A 109 -4.74 1.34 -3.19
C GLU A 109 -4.39 0.76 -4.55
N SER A 110 -3.09 0.62 -4.83
CA SER A 110 -2.56 0.03 -6.05
C SER A 110 -1.82 -1.28 -5.77
N HIS A 111 -2.01 -2.30 -6.60
CA HIS A 111 -1.30 -3.59 -6.46
C HIS A 111 -0.58 -4.02 -7.76
N ASN A 112 0.06 -3.05 -8.40
CA ASN A 112 0.54 -3.10 -9.77
C ASN A 112 1.56 -4.22 -10.05
N HIS A 113 2.71 -4.20 -9.36
CA HIS A 113 3.82 -5.10 -9.67
C HIS A 113 3.44 -6.59 -9.48
N PRO A 114 2.80 -6.99 -8.36
CA PRO A 114 2.38 -8.38 -8.20
C PRO A 114 1.30 -8.78 -9.21
N SER A 115 0.38 -7.87 -9.58
CA SER A 115 -0.68 -8.16 -10.55
C SER A 115 -0.20 -8.28 -11.99
N TYR A 116 0.99 -7.78 -12.31
CA TYR A 116 1.62 -8.06 -13.61
C TYR A 116 2.22 -9.46 -13.65
N VAL A 117 2.90 -9.86 -12.58
CA VAL A 117 3.58 -11.16 -12.44
C VAL A 117 2.58 -12.30 -12.30
N GLU A 118 1.64 -12.17 -11.36
CA GLU A 118 0.56 -13.13 -11.10
C GLU A 118 -0.77 -12.34 -11.05
N PRO A 119 -1.49 -12.25 -12.18
CA PRO A 119 -2.67 -11.41 -12.31
C PRO A 119 -3.82 -11.70 -11.35
N TYR A 120 -4.10 -12.97 -11.05
CA TYR A 120 -5.25 -13.34 -10.25
C TYR A 120 -5.04 -13.01 -8.76
N GLN A 121 -3.98 -13.56 -8.19
CA GLN A 121 -3.59 -13.37 -6.80
C GLN A 121 -3.17 -11.95 -6.54
N GLY A 122 -2.42 -11.30 -7.44
CA GLY A 122 -2.04 -9.90 -7.28
C GLY A 122 -3.27 -8.99 -7.17
N ALA A 123 -4.27 -9.20 -8.01
CA ALA A 123 -5.51 -8.43 -7.94
C ALA A 123 -6.36 -8.80 -6.71
N ALA A 124 -6.48 -10.09 -6.40
CA ALA A 124 -7.24 -10.57 -5.25
C ALA A 124 -6.66 -10.05 -3.91
N THR A 125 -5.34 -10.06 -3.74
CA THR A 125 -4.69 -9.53 -2.52
C THR A 125 -4.82 -8.03 -2.42
N GLY A 126 -4.84 -7.31 -3.56
CA GLY A 126 -5.16 -5.88 -3.59
C GLY A 126 -6.57 -5.58 -3.07
N VAL A 127 -7.58 -6.37 -3.47
CA VAL A 127 -8.93 -6.25 -2.88
C VAL A 127 -8.93 -6.59 -1.39
N GLY A 128 -8.15 -7.58 -0.97
CA GLY A 128 -8.02 -7.94 0.44
C GLY A 128 -7.37 -6.85 1.31
N GLY A 129 -6.32 -6.18 0.80
CA GLY A 129 -5.62 -5.08 1.48
C GLY A 129 -6.56 -3.93 1.79
N ILE A 130 -7.20 -3.40 0.74
CA ILE A 130 -8.12 -2.28 0.86
C ILE A 130 -9.32 -2.58 1.77
N VAL A 131 -9.84 -3.81 1.77
CA VAL A 131 -10.92 -4.22 2.67
C VAL A 131 -10.47 -4.20 4.13
N ARG A 132 -9.26 -4.67 4.43
CA ARG A 132 -8.71 -4.67 5.81
C ARG A 132 -8.49 -3.26 6.33
N ASP A 133 -8.00 -2.36 5.48
CA ASP A 133 -7.79 -0.96 5.87
C ASP A 133 -9.10 -0.31 6.36
N ILE A 134 -10.21 -0.66 5.75
CA ILE A 134 -11.53 -0.08 6.04
C ILE A 134 -12.14 -0.71 7.27
N ILE A 135 -12.02 -2.03 7.41
CA ILE A 135 -12.43 -2.74 8.62
C ILE A 135 -11.65 -2.19 9.83
N SER A 136 -10.38 -1.84 9.67
CA SER A 136 -9.58 -1.24 10.75
C SER A 136 -10.08 0.14 11.20
N MET A 137 -10.80 0.86 10.32
CA MET A 137 -11.49 2.11 10.66
C MET A 137 -12.87 1.89 11.32
N GLY A 138 -13.26 0.64 11.60
CA GLY A 138 -14.55 0.30 12.21
C GLY A 138 -15.74 0.41 11.25
N ALA A 139 -15.50 0.67 9.96
CA ALA A 139 -16.53 0.77 8.95
C ALA A 139 -16.84 -0.59 8.30
N ARG A 140 -18.09 -0.78 7.88
CA ARG A 140 -18.51 -1.98 7.16
C ARG A 140 -18.30 -1.81 5.66
N PRO A 141 -17.59 -2.74 4.99
CA PRO A 141 -17.50 -2.73 3.55
C PRO A 141 -18.86 -2.98 2.86
N ILE A 142 -19.22 -2.20 1.83
CA ILE A 142 -20.51 -2.29 1.11
C ILE A 142 -20.34 -2.37 -0.42
N ALA A 143 -19.25 -1.83 -0.97
CA ALA A 143 -19.05 -1.78 -2.40
C ALA A 143 -17.58 -1.69 -2.80
N VAL A 144 -17.34 -2.03 -4.06
CA VAL A 144 -16.05 -2.23 -4.66
C VAL A 144 -16.01 -1.46 -6.00
N MET A 145 -14.93 -0.74 -6.31
CA MET A 145 -14.67 -0.20 -7.66
C MET A 145 -13.22 -0.46 -8.07
N ASP A 146 -12.95 -0.41 -9.38
CA ASP A 146 -11.67 -0.72 -10.00
C ASP A 146 -11.31 0.17 -11.21
N PRO A 147 -10.48 1.20 -11.01
CA PRO A 147 -9.66 1.78 -12.07
C PRO A 147 -8.54 0.84 -12.53
N LEU A 148 -8.66 0.34 -13.75
CA LEU A 148 -7.77 -0.57 -14.44
C LEU A 148 -7.09 0.10 -15.64
N ARG A 149 -5.79 -0.12 -15.77
CA ARG A 149 -4.95 0.32 -16.89
C ARG A 149 -4.15 -0.87 -17.40
N PHE A 150 -4.26 -1.14 -18.70
CA PHE A 150 -3.60 -2.26 -19.35
C PHE A 150 -2.82 -1.81 -20.57
N GLY A 151 -1.89 -2.66 -21.02
CA GLY A 151 -1.17 -2.46 -22.29
C GLY A 151 -2.09 -2.33 -23.50
N ALA A 152 -1.52 -2.24 -24.70
CA ALA A 152 -2.30 -2.17 -25.92
C ALA A 152 -3.26 -3.37 -26.01
N ILE A 153 -4.50 -3.12 -26.45
CA ILE A 153 -5.59 -4.10 -26.43
C ILE A 153 -5.29 -5.35 -27.30
N ASP A 154 -4.52 -5.15 -28.37
CA ASP A 154 -4.10 -6.16 -29.33
C ASP A 154 -2.77 -6.84 -28.98
N HIS A 155 -2.10 -6.41 -27.91
CA HIS A 155 -0.85 -7.03 -27.48
C HIS A 155 -1.11 -8.44 -26.92
N PRO A 156 -0.30 -9.44 -27.31
CA PRO A 156 -0.54 -10.85 -26.96
C PRO A 156 -0.62 -11.11 -25.44
N ASP A 157 0.13 -10.36 -24.64
CA ASP A 157 0.15 -10.52 -23.18
C ASP A 157 -1.02 -9.83 -22.46
N THR A 158 -1.67 -8.84 -23.08
CA THR A 158 -2.74 -8.07 -22.44
C THR A 158 -3.92 -8.95 -22.05
N ALA A 159 -4.27 -9.94 -22.87
CA ALA A 159 -5.35 -10.87 -22.59
C ALA A 159 -5.12 -11.69 -21.31
N ARG A 160 -3.88 -12.08 -21.02
CA ARG A 160 -3.49 -12.79 -19.78
C ARG A 160 -3.72 -11.90 -18.57
N VAL A 161 -3.23 -10.66 -18.61
CA VAL A 161 -3.28 -9.71 -17.49
C VAL A 161 -4.72 -9.30 -17.21
N VAL A 162 -5.48 -8.88 -18.23
CA VAL A 162 -6.89 -8.46 -18.08
C VAL A 162 -7.72 -9.59 -17.49
N GLY A 163 -7.65 -10.79 -18.09
CA GLY A 163 -8.46 -11.93 -17.67
C GLY A 163 -8.19 -12.34 -16.22
N GLY A 164 -6.91 -12.42 -15.84
CA GLY A 164 -6.56 -12.81 -14.48
C GLY A 164 -6.91 -11.74 -13.44
N VAL A 165 -6.73 -10.46 -13.76
CA VAL A 165 -7.05 -9.35 -12.84
C VAL A 165 -8.55 -9.26 -12.57
N VAL A 166 -9.38 -9.24 -13.62
CA VAL A 166 -10.83 -9.19 -13.47
C VAL A 166 -11.35 -10.42 -12.72
N ALA A 167 -10.80 -11.60 -13.01
CA ALA A 167 -11.14 -12.81 -12.28
C ALA A 167 -10.71 -12.77 -10.80
N GLY A 168 -9.55 -12.18 -10.48
CA GLY A 168 -9.05 -12.02 -9.11
C GLY A 168 -9.91 -11.04 -8.30
N ILE A 169 -10.26 -9.89 -8.90
CA ILE A 169 -11.17 -8.90 -8.30
C ILE A 169 -12.52 -9.53 -8.01
N GLY A 170 -13.13 -10.15 -9.03
CA GLY A 170 -14.42 -10.81 -8.91
C GLY A 170 -14.38 -11.94 -7.90
N GLY A 171 -13.33 -12.77 -7.92
CA GLY A 171 -13.15 -13.89 -7.00
C GLY A 171 -13.14 -13.45 -5.54
N TYR A 172 -12.33 -12.44 -5.21
CA TYR A 172 -12.23 -11.94 -3.83
C TYR A 172 -13.48 -11.16 -3.41
N GLY A 173 -13.97 -10.25 -4.25
CA GLY A 173 -15.15 -9.44 -3.99
C GLY A 173 -16.42 -10.27 -3.79
N ASN A 174 -16.69 -11.22 -4.69
CA ASN A 174 -17.85 -12.10 -4.60
C ASN A 174 -17.80 -13.00 -3.36
N SER A 175 -16.61 -13.48 -2.98
CA SER A 175 -16.42 -14.31 -1.78
C SER A 175 -16.75 -13.56 -0.48
N LEU A 176 -16.53 -12.25 -0.45
CA LEU A 176 -16.87 -11.38 0.67
C LEU A 176 -18.29 -10.79 0.59
N GLY A 177 -19.02 -11.03 -0.50
CA GLY A 177 -20.32 -10.42 -0.74
C GLY A 177 -20.24 -8.92 -1.01
N LEU A 178 -19.12 -8.44 -1.57
CA LEU A 178 -18.91 -7.05 -1.93
C LEU A 178 -19.15 -6.83 -3.42
N PRO A 179 -20.23 -6.16 -3.82
CA PRO A 179 -20.51 -5.90 -5.22
C PRO A 179 -19.49 -4.94 -5.80
N ASN A 180 -18.95 -5.28 -6.96
CA ASN A 180 -18.26 -4.31 -7.79
C ASN A 180 -19.29 -3.42 -8.50
N ILE A 181 -19.36 -2.14 -8.13
CA ILE A 181 -20.40 -1.20 -8.58
C ILE A 181 -19.95 -0.28 -9.72
N GLY A 182 -18.69 -0.37 -10.14
CA GLY A 182 -18.18 0.44 -11.23
C GLY A 182 -16.65 0.51 -11.26
N GLY A 183 -16.12 1.20 -12.24
CA GLY A 183 -14.68 1.28 -12.44
C GLY A 183 -14.37 2.06 -13.70
N GLU A 184 -13.10 2.03 -14.08
CA GLU A 184 -12.64 2.66 -15.31
C GLU A 184 -11.61 1.73 -15.93
N THR A 185 -11.71 1.47 -17.24
CA THR A 185 -10.74 0.62 -17.94
C THR A 185 -10.18 1.36 -19.14
N GLU A 186 -8.86 1.49 -19.20
CA GLU A 186 -8.16 2.12 -20.31
C GLU A 186 -6.99 1.24 -20.79
N PHE A 187 -6.77 1.27 -22.11
CA PHE A 187 -5.75 0.49 -22.80
C PHE A 187 -4.83 1.46 -23.53
N ASP A 188 -3.53 1.39 -23.25
CA ASP A 188 -2.53 2.20 -23.94
C ASP A 188 -1.19 1.45 -23.99
N ALA A 189 -0.45 1.60 -25.09
CA ALA A 189 0.85 0.97 -25.26
C ALA A 189 1.88 1.45 -24.22
N CYS A 190 1.71 2.64 -23.62
CA CYS A 190 2.57 3.11 -22.54
C CYS A 190 2.50 2.24 -21.28
N TYR A 191 1.45 1.42 -21.14
CA TYR A 191 1.27 0.47 -20.05
C TYR A 191 1.81 -0.93 -20.39
N GLN A 192 2.49 -1.12 -21.52
CA GLN A 192 2.90 -2.45 -21.98
C GLN A 192 4.08 -3.03 -21.20
N ALA A 193 5.02 -2.18 -20.78
CA ALA A 193 6.21 -2.57 -20.04
C ALA A 193 6.17 -2.00 -18.63
N ASN A 194 6.69 -2.76 -17.66
CA ASN A 194 7.02 -2.20 -16.36
C ASN A 194 8.54 -2.25 -16.13
N PRO A 195 9.25 -1.13 -16.34
CA PRO A 195 10.55 -0.93 -15.75
C PRO A 195 10.60 0.42 -15.01
N LEU A 196 10.70 0.37 -13.68
CA LEU A 196 11.29 1.39 -12.78
C LEU A 196 10.84 2.87 -12.96
N SER A 197 10.24 3.41 -11.88
CA SER A 197 10.07 4.85 -11.61
C SER A 197 8.92 5.61 -12.30
N MET A 198 7.80 4.96 -12.66
CA MET A 198 6.53 5.67 -12.93
C MET A 198 5.34 4.83 -12.47
N PRO A 199 4.35 5.38 -11.73
CA PRO A 199 3.28 4.60 -11.07
C PRO A 199 2.14 4.16 -12.01
N TRP A 200 2.34 4.16 -13.32
CA TRP A 200 1.22 4.20 -14.27
C TRP A 200 0.80 2.88 -14.89
N GLN A 201 1.44 1.74 -14.60
CA GLN A 201 0.80 0.45 -14.90
C GLN A 201 -0.23 0.16 -13.79
N SER A 202 -1.39 0.81 -13.83
CA SER A 202 -2.47 0.63 -12.84
C SER A 202 -3.20 -0.69 -13.09
N VAL A 203 -2.52 -1.80 -12.87
CA VAL A 203 -3.23 -3.06 -12.69
C VAL A 203 -3.74 -3.07 -11.25
N LEU A 204 -5.03 -2.77 -11.14
CA LEU A 204 -5.80 -2.58 -9.93
C LEU A 204 -5.43 -1.32 -9.14
N CYS A 205 -6.16 -0.26 -9.42
CA CYS A 205 -6.41 0.80 -8.46
C CYS A 205 -7.83 0.51 -7.92
N ALA A 206 -7.98 0.20 -6.64
CA ALA A 206 -9.28 -0.21 -6.11
C ALA A 206 -9.90 0.94 -5.30
N THR A 207 -10.72 1.78 -5.93
CA THR A 207 -11.52 2.78 -5.19
C THR A 207 -12.64 2.04 -4.49
N LYS A 208 -12.86 2.29 -3.20
CA LYS A 208 -13.96 1.65 -2.49
C LYS A 208 -14.76 2.70 -1.72
N ILE A 209 -16.08 2.70 -1.87
CA ILE A 209 -17.00 3.64 -1.20
C ILE A 209 -17.75 2.87 -0.10
N PHE A 210 -17.74 3.38 1.13
CA PHE A 210 -18.33 2.70 2.28
C PHE A 210 -19.15 3.62 3.15
N ALA A 211 -20.25 3.13 3.72
CA ALA A 211 -21.09 3.89 4.63
C ALA A 211 -21.10 3.23 6.02
N TRP A 212 -21.03 4.05 7.06
CA TRP A 212 -21.18 3.68 8.46
C TRP A 212 -22.20 4.60 9.13
N GLN A 213 -23.12 4.04 9.91
CA GLN A 213 -24.07 4.84 10.69
C GLN A 213 -23.35 5.30 11.95
N THR A 214 -23.34 6.59 12.23
CA THR A 214 -22.84 7.21 13.47
C THR A 214 -23.77 6.86 14.65
N HIS A 215 -24.02 5.58 14.89
CA HIS A 215 -24.60 5.14 16.15
C HIS A 215 -23.49 5.00 17.20
N PRO A 216 -23.72 5.45 18.44
CA PRO A 216 -22.69 5.59 19.49
C PRO A 216 -22.06 4.27 19.97
N VAL A 217 -22.38 3.13 19.35
CA VAL A 217 -21.98 1.79 19.80
C VAL A 217 -20.72 1.29 19.10
N TRP A 218 -20.29 1.93 17.99
CA TRP A 218 -19.12 1.51 17.20
C TRP A 218 -18.06 2.61 17.04
N ALA A 219 -18.16 3.70 17.81
CA ALA A 219 -17.06 4.65 17.92
C ALA A 219 -15.87 3.92 18.56
N ILE A 220 -14.83 3.72 17.75
CA ILE A 220 -13.51 3.30 18.18
C ILE A 220 -13.14 4.10 19.44
N ARG A 221 -12.99 3.40 20.56
CA ARG A 221 -12.27 3.88 21.73
C ARG A 221 -10.79 3.57 21.57
#